data_AF-A0A9D4QY18-F1
#
_entry.id   AF-A0A9D4QY18-F1
#
_cell.length_a   1.000
_cell.length_b   1.000
_cell.length_c   1.000
_cell.angle_alpha   90.00
_cell.angle_beta   90.00
_cell.angle_gamma   90.00
#
_symmetry.space_group_name_H-M   'P 1'
#
loop_
_entity.id
_entity.type
_entity.pdbx_description
1 polymer ?
#
loop_
_entity_poly.entity_id
_entity_poly.type
_entity_poly.pdbx_seq_one_letter_code
_entity_poly.pdbx_strand_id
1 'polypeptide(L)'
;MKLQVDSGVTSEEHPELFDIRAMLTQPEVKKPGQQPDHVIREYFEKGYILIPDFFTKEELDLCRTTTEELVDDLATKLYNAGKIKETFEHLDLFHRLTKLEEAFPGANVILHKVPNMPMGYRTIWANERLLNLVEQIIGPDIAGNPVWNLRTKTPQSEATTVPWHQDVGYLDNSAYKTLIPSAWVPLLDANETNGCLQFAESGHRTGRVGLHRCCWGGTWYVELDEGDMKHKLGE
;
A
#
# COMPACT_ATOMS: atom_id res chain seq x y z
N MET A 1 11.26 16.55 28.79
CA MET A 1 10.06 15.70 28.89
C MET A 1 10.08 14.77 27.68
N LYS A 2 10.45 13.49 27.85
CA LYS A 2 10.32 12.52 26.75
C LYS A 2 8.83 12.25 26.59
N LEU A 3 8.23 12.70 25.49
CA LEU A 3 6.92 12.21 25.07
C LEU A 3 7.11 10.74 24.73
N GLN A 4 6.74 9.87 25.67
CA GLN A 4 6.58 8.46 25.39
C GLN A 4 5.21 8.32 24.72
N VAL A 5 5.21 8.35 23.40
CA VAL A 5 4.04 7.97 22.61
C VAL A 5 4.14 6.46 22.50
N ASP A 6 3.41 5.73 23.33
CA ASP A 6 3.18 4.30 23.11
C ASP A 6 2.19 4.20 21.92
N SER A 7 2.69 4.46 20.70
CA SER A 7 1.91 4.27 19.46
C SER A 7 1.56 2.79 19.33
N GLY A 8 0.34 2.46 18.90
CA GLY A 8 -0.04 1.07 18.62
C GLY A 8 -0.69 0.32 19.79
N VAL A 9 -1.06 0.97 20.90
CA VAL A 9 -1.81 0.31 21.97
C VAL A 9 -3.12 1.03 22.21
N THR A 10 -4.21 0.41 21.77
CA THR A 10 -5.55 0.70 22.26
C THR A 10 -6.22 -0.59 22.73
N SER A 11 -6.98 -0.50 23.82
CA SER A 11 -7.87 -1.60 24.25
C SER A 11 -9.29 -1.43 23.72
N GLU A 12 -9.55 -0.30 23.04
CA GLU A 12 -10.85 0.01 22.48
C GLU A 12 -11.14 -0.81 21.22
N GLU A 13 -12.41 -1.16 21.05
CA GLU A 13 -12.95 -1.84 19.88
C GLU A 13 -13.99 -0.92 19.25
N HIS A 14 -13.92 -0.74 17.94
CA HIS A 14 -14.92 0.03 17.17
C HIS A 14 -15.42 -0.76 15.95
N PRO A 15 -15.89 -2.01 16.12
CA PRO A 15 -16.23 -2.89 15.01
C PRO A 15 -17.32 -2.31 14.09
N GLU A 16 -18.22 -1.50 14.64
CA GLU A 16 -19.27 -0.80 13.89
C GLU A 16 -18.75 0.23 12.88
N LEU A 17 -17.49 0.65 12.98
CA LEU A 17 -16.85 1.58 12.05
C LEU A 17 -16.20 0.87 10.85
N PHE A 18 -16.02 -0.45 10.92
CA PHE A 18 -15.21 -1.20 9.97
C PHE A 18 -15.90 -2.45 9.40
N ASP A 19 -16.96 -2.95 10.04
CA ASP A 19 -17.73 -4.11 9.54
C ASP A 19 -18.96 -3.70 8.72
N ILE A 20 -19.82 -4.68 8.40
CA ILE A 20 -21.02 -4.48 7.59
C ILE A 20 -21.96 -3.37 8.09
N ARG A 21 -21.89 -2.99 9.36
CA ARG A 21 -22.67 -1.87 9.92
C ARG A 21 -22.19 -0.51 9.42
N ALA A 22 -20.93 -0.40 9.01
CA ALA A 22 -20.37 0.80 8.39
C ALA A 22 -20.72 0.91 6.90
N MET A 23 -21.23 -0.17 6.28
CA MET A 23 -21.58 -0.17 4.86
C MET A 23 -22.71 0.82 4.57
N LEU A 24 -22.43 1.78 3.71
CA LEU A 24 -23.40 2.76 3.24
C LEU A 24 -24.47 2.13 2.33
N THR A 25 -25.65 2.73 2.29
CA THR A 25 -26.66 2.42 1.28
C THR A 25 -26.08 2.68 -0.09
N GLN A 26 -26.06 1.65 -0.93
CA GLN A 26 -25.45 1.72 -2.24
C GLN A 26 -26.37 2.40 -3.25
N PRO A 27 -25.83 3.17 -4.22
CA PRO A 27 -26.65 3.87 -5.20
C PRO A 27 -27.32 2.88 -6.17
N GLU A 28 -28.57 3.17 -6.56
CA GLU A 28 -29.31 2.39 -7.57
C GLU A 28 -28.66 2.50 -8.96
N VAL A 29 -28.19 3.70 -9.31
CA VAL A 29 -27.47 3.97 -10.57
C VAL A 29 -25.99 4.08 -10.27
N LYS A 30 -25.19 3.18 -10.82
CA LYS A 30 -23.73 3.13 -10.60
C LYS A 30 -23.00 4.15 -11.47
N LYS A 31 -22.07 4.89 -10.87
CA LYS A 31 -21.08 5.70 -11.59
C LYS A 31 -19.97 4.81 -12.20
N PRO A 32 -19.22 5.27 -13.21
CA PRO A 32 -18.06 4.53 -13.70
C PRO A 32 -17.08 4.18 -12.57
N GLY A 33 -16.62 2.92 -12.54
CA GLY A 33 -15.73 2.39 -11.50
C GLY A 33 -16.46 1.78 -10.29
N GLN A 34 -17.71 2.16 -10.04
CA GLN A 34 -18.48 1.59 -8.94
C GLN A 34 -18.80 0.12 -9.18
N GLN A 35 -18.78 -0.64 -8.09
CA GLN A 35 -18.99 -2.08 -8.09
C GLN A 35 -20.42 -2.44 -7.64
N PRO A 36 -20.88 -3.65 -8.00
CA PRO A 36 -22.12 -4.21 -7.45
C PRO A 36 -22.10 -4.28 -5.92
N ASP A 37 -23.29 -4.21 -5.31
CA ASP A 37 -23.45 -4.17 -3.86
C ASP A 37 -22.82 -5.39 -3.15
N HIS A 38 -22.83 -6.56 -3.78
CA HIS A 38 -22.22 -7.76 -3.21
C HIS A 38 -20.69 -7.65 -3.12
N VAL A 39 -20.04 -6.92 -4.02
CA VAL A 39 -18.59 -6.67 -3.98
C VAL A 39 -18.29 -5.69 -2.84
N ILE A 40 -19.08 -4.62 -2.68
CA ILE A 40 -18.89 -3.68 -1.56
C ILE A 40 -19.16 -4.38 -0.22
N ARG A 41 -20.18 -5.24 -0.15
CA ARG A 41 -20.42 -6.10 1.01
C ARG A 41 -19.21 -6.98 1.33
N GLU A 42 -18.60 -7.60 0.32
CA GLU A 42 -17.39 -8.42 0.50
C GLU A 42 -16.25 -7.61 1.14
N TYR A 43 -16.07 -6.34 0.78
CA TYR A 43 -15.09 -5.46 1.43
C TYR A 43 -15.31 -5.36 2.95
N PHE A 44 -16.56 -5.13 3.39
CA PHE A 44 -16.88 -5.00 4.81
C PHE A 44 -16.89 -6.34 5.56
N GLU A 45 -17.14 -7.46 4.86
CA GLU A 45 -17.11 -8.80 5.43
C GLU A 45 -15.68 -9.35 5.55
N LYS A 46 -14.85 -9.19 4.52
CA LYS A 46 -13.49 -9.77 4.42
C LYS A 46 -12.36 -8.81 4.76
N GLY A 47 -12.59 -7.50 4.64
CA GLY A 47 -11.59 -6.44 4.88
C GLY A 47 -10.84 -6.00 3.61
N TYR A 48 -11.10 -6.63 2.48
CA TYR A 48 -10.49 -6.31 1.19
C TYR A 48 -11.39 -6.77 0.03
N ILE A 49 -11.15 -6.20 -1.15
CA ILE A 49 -11.74 -6.65 -2.42
C ILE A 49 -10.66 -6.65 -3.50
N LEU A 50 -10.76 -7.60 -4.43
CA LEU A 50 -9.95 -7.64 -5.64
C LEU A 50 -10.85 -7.27 -6.83
N ILE A 51 -10.50 -6.20 -7.54
CA ILE A 51 -11.20 -5.81 -8.76
C ILE A 51 -10.27 -6.02 -9.95
N PRO A 52 -10.43 -7.12 -10.71
CA PRO A 52 -9.60 -7.37 -11.87
C PRO A 52 -9.84 -6.30 -12.95
N ASP A 53 -8.80 -6.02 -13.73
CA ASP A 53 -8.88 -5.12 -14.89
C ASP A 53 -9.47 -3.73 -14.59
N PHE A 54 -9.30 -3.23 -13.35
CA PHE A 54 -9.83 -1.93 -12.97
C PHE A 54 -9.20 -0.80 -13.78
N PHE A 55 -7.87 -0.79 -13.91
CA PHE A 55 -7.14 0.14 -14.77
C PHE A 55 -6.78 -0.53 -16.09
N THR A 56 -6.85 0.22 -17.18
CA THR A 56 -6.36 -0.25 -18.48
C THR A 56 -4.84 -0.28 -18.48
N LYS A 57 -4.27 -1.00 -19.45
CA LYS A 57 -2.83 -1.04 -19.65
C LYS A 57 -2.26 0.36 -19.86
N GLU A 58 -2.95 1.20 -20.63
CA GLU A 58 -2.52 2.56 -20.98
C GLU A 58 -2.51 3.49 -19.76
N GLU A 59 -3.51 3.36 -18.86
CA GLU A 59 -3.53 4.11 -17.59
C GLU A 59 -2.32 3.72 -16.72
N LEU A 60 -1.98 2.43 -16.66
CA LEU A 60 -0.83 1.94 -15.89
C LEU A 60 0.51 2.23 -16.57
N ASP A 61 0.57 2.31 -17.91
CA ASP A 61 1.79 2.63 -18.65
C ASP A 61 2.34 4.00 -18.27
N LEU A 62 1.47 4.96 -17.95
CA LEU A 62 1.91 6.27 -17.43
C LEU A 62 2.69 6.12 -16.11
N CYS A 63 2.21 5.27 -15.19
CA CYS A 63 2.94 4.97 -13.95
C CYS A 63 4.26 4.23 -14.23
N ARG A 64 4.29 3.32 -15.20
CA ARG A 64 5.50 2.59 -15.60
C ARG A 64 6.56 3.55 -16.14
N THR A 65 6.20 4.41 -17.09
CA THR A 65 7.11 5.43 -17.64
C THR A 65 7.62 6.39 -16.56
N THR A 66 6.74 6.86 -15.66
CA THR A 66 7.19 7.68 -14.53
C THR A 66 8.15 6.92 -13.60
N THR A 67 8.00 5.60 -13.47
CA THR A 67 8.94 4.77 -12.70
C THR A 67 10.27 4.61 -13.42
N GLU A 68 10.26 4.47 -14.76
CA GLU A 68 11.48 4.44 -15.58
C GLU A 68 12.30 5.71 -15.41
N GLU A 69 11.66 6.88 -15.40
CA GLU A 69 12.30 8.17 -15.13
C GLU A 69 12.95 8.21 -13.73
N LEU A 70 12.25 7.71 -12.70
CA LEU A 70 12.82 7.64 -11.35
C LEU A 70 14.02 6.69 -11.26
N VAL A 71 13.96 5.55 -11.96
CA VAL A 71 15.06 4.58 -12.04
C VAL A 71 16.25 5.18 -12.79
N ASP A 72 16.01 5.92 -13.86
CA ASP A 72 17.04 6.61 -14.63
C ASP A 72 17.77 7.67 -13.81
N ASP A 73 17.00 8.50 -13.09
CA ASP A 73 17.53 9.49 -12.14
C ASP A 73 18.41 8.83 -11.06
N LEU A 74 17.98 7.69 -10.52
CA LEU A 74 18.74 6.93 -9.53
C LEU A 74 20.04 6.39 -10.14
N ALA A 75 19.96 5.75 -11.31
CA ALA A 75 21.13 5.19 -12.00
C ALA A 75 22.18 6.28 -12.28
N THR A 76 21.73 7.42 -12.81
CA THR A 76 22.60 8.58 -13.09
C THR A 76 23.27 9.11 -11.82
N LYS A 77 22.51 9.25 -10.72
CA LYS A 77 23.06 9.70 -9.42
C LYS A 77 24.12 8.73 -8.89
N LEU A 78 23.85 7.42 -8.93
CA LEU A 78 24.79 6.40 -8.47
C LEU A 78 26.05 6.35 -9.34
N TYR A 79 25.91 6.47 -10.66
CA TYR A 79 27.03 6.48 -11.60
C TYR A 79 27.92 7.70 -11.40
N ASN A 80 27.33 8.90 -11.35
CA ASN A 80 28.06 10.15 -11.12
C ASN A 80 28.77 10.18 -9.75
N ALA A 81 28.22 9.50 -8.74
CA ALA A 81 28.83 9.32 -7.44
C ALA A 81 29.89 8.19 -7.39
N GLY A 82 30.16 7.52 -8.52
CA GLY A 82 31.11 6.40 -8.61
C GLY A 82 30.69 5.15 -7.85
N LYS A 83 29.39 5.00 -7.53
CA LYS A 83 28.85 3.85 -6.79
C LYS A 83 28.57 2.64 -7.68
N ILE A 84 28.32 2.88 -8.96
CA ILE A 84 28.15 1.85 -9.99
C ILE A 84 29.03 2.17 -11.21
N LYS A 85 29.29 1.15 -12.05
CA LYS A 85 30.14 1.27 -13.24
C LYS A 85 29.35 1.41 -14.55
N GLU A 86 28.04 1.18 -14.52
CA GLU A 86 27.16 1.21 -15.68
C GLU A 86 25.76 1.61 -15.22
N THR A 87 25.01 2.32 -16.08
CA THR A 87 23.63 2.79 -15.81
C THR A 87 22.55 1.81 -16.27
N PHE A 88 22.93 0.77 -17.02
CA PHE A 88 22.07 -0.31 -17.53
C PHE A 88 20.88 0.19 -18.38
N GLU A 89 21.05 1.27 -19.14
CA GLU A 89 20.01 1.91 -19.98
C GLU A 89 19.42 0.99 -21.07
N HIS A 90 20.12 -0.08 -21.41
CA HIS A 90 19.67 -1.06 -22.40
C HIS A 90 18.64 -2.06 -21.86
N LEU A 91 18.35 -2.06 -20.55
CA LEU A 91 17.39 -2.94 -19.90
C LEU A 91 16.04 -2.24 -19.68
N ASP A 92 14.96 -3.03 -19.66
CA ASP A 92 13.64 -2.53 -19.28
C ASP A 92 13.56 -2.17 -17.78
N LEU A 93 12.47 -1.49 -17.39
CA LEU A 93 12.21 -1.06 -16.02
C LEU A 93 12.52 -2.12 -14.95
N PHE A 94 11.99 -3.33 -15.15
CA PHE A 94 11.98 -4.37 -14.12
C PHE A 94 13.36 -5.02 -13.97
N HIS A 95 14.06 -5.21 -15.09
CA HIS A 95 15.42 -5.76 -15.09
C HIS A 95 16.46 -4.71 -14.69
N ARG A 96 16.28 -3.45 -15.09
CA ARG A 96 17.21 -2.35 -14.80
C ARG A 96 17.33 -2.11 -13.30
N LEU A 97 16.21 -2.01 -12.58
CA LEU A 97 16.25 -1.84 -11.12
C LEU A 97 16.90 -3.05 -10.41
N THR A 98 16.67 -4.26 -10.91
CA THR A 98 17.32 -5.47 -10.37
C THR A 98 18.85 -5.39 -10.53
N LYS A 99 19.35 -4.95 -11.69
CA LYS A 99 20.80 -4.76 -11.92
C LYS A 99 21.39 -3.62 -11.10
N LEU A 100 20.64 -2.54 -10.88
CA LEU A 100 21.06 -1.47 -9.99
C LEU A 100 21.18 -1.94 -8.53
N GLU A 101 20.25 -2.78 -8.07
CA GLU A 101 20.31 -3.39 -6.73
C GLU A 101 21.52 -4.33 -6.58
N GLU A 102 21.81 -5.16 -7.59
CA GLU A 102 23.01 -6.01 -7.62
C GLU A 102 24.31 -5.18 -7.56
N ALA A 103 24.37 -4.08 -8.33
CA ALA A 103 25.54 -3.21 -8.39
C ALA A 103 25.69 -2.33 -7.14
N PHE A 104 24.59 -1.95 -6.50
CA PHE A 104 24.54 -1.14 -5.30
C PHE A 104 23.38 -1.58 -4.38
N PRO A 105 23.64 -2.48 -3.41
CA PRO A 105 22.61 -2.95 -2.48
C PRO A 105 21.94 -1.79 -1.73
N GLY A 106 20.61 -1.74 -1.76
CA GLY A 106 19.78 -0.66 -1.24
C GLY A 106 19.31 0.38 -2.27
N ALA A 107 19.62 0.19 -3.55
CA ALA A 107 19.09 1.01 -4.65
C ALA A 107 17.55 1.01 -4.67
N ASN A 108 16.93 -0.16 -4.46
CA ASN A 108 15.48 -0.31 -4.42
C ASN A 108 14.82 0.48 -3.28
N VAL A 109 15.45 0.54 -2.10
CA VAL A 109 15.01 1.29 -0.92
C VAL A 109 15.06 2.79 -1.16
N ILE A 110 16.02 3.29 -1.95
CA ILE A 110 16.09 4.71 -2.30
C ILE A 110 14.84 5.13 -3.10
N LEU A 111 14.42 4.31 -4.07
CA LEU A 111 13.19 4.56 -4.83
C LEU A 111 11.91 4.50 -3.98
N HIS A 112 11.91 3.68 -2.93
CA HIS A 112 10.78 3.62 -2.01
C HIS A 112 10.58 4.93 -1.22
N LYS A 113 11.63 5.75 -1.09
CA LYS A 113 11.63 6.99 -0.27
C LYS A 113 11.43 8.27 -1.09
N VAL A 114 10.84 8.18 -2.28
CA VAL A 114 10.49 9.37 -3.06
C VAL A 114 9.42 10.17 -2.30
N PRO A 115 9.67 11.43 -1.90
CA PRO A 115 8.77 12.14 -1.00
C PRO A 115 7.52 12.69 -1.72
N ASN A 116 7.70 13.18 -2.94
CA ASN A 116 6.63 13.81 -3.71
C ASN A 116 6.05 12.80 -4.69
N MET A 117 4.74 12.58 -4.63
CA MET A 117 4.03 11.73 -5.61
C MET A 117 4.28 12.29 -7.02
N PRO A 118 4.89 11.54 -7.94
CA PRO A 118 5.09 11.97 -9.32
C PRO A 118 3.76 12.05 -10.09
N MET A 119 3.76 12.76 -11.23
CA MET A 119 2.53 13.00 -12.00
C MET A 119 1.82 11.72 -12.46
N GLY A 120 2.55 10.69 -12.91
CA GLY A 120 1.90 9.44 -13.35
C GLY A 120 1.06 8.80 -12.24
N TYR A 121 1.58 8.79 -11.01
CA TYR A 121 0.85 8.28 -9.84
C TYR A 121 -0.29 9.19 -9.41
N ARG A 122 -0.14 10.52 -9.52
CA ARG A 122 -1.24 11.47 -9.22
C ARG A 122 -2.44 11.25 -10.13
N THR A 123 -2.22 10.92 -11.40
CA THR A 123 -3.30 10.64 -12.36
C THR A 123 -4.13 9.44 -11.93
N ILE A 124 -3.50 8.38 -11.41
CA ILE A 124 -4.20 7.22 -10.86
C ILE A 124 -4.86 7.57 -9.52
N TRP A 125 -4.15 8.28 -8.64
CA TRP A 125 -4.66 8.67 -7.32
C TRP A 125 -5.90 9.55 -7.39
N ALA A 126 -6.00 10.41 -8.41
CA ALA A 126 -7.14 11.27 -8.68
C ALA A 126 -8.07 10.73 -9.79
N ASN A 127 -7.94 9.46 -10.18
CA ASN A 127 -8.77 8.88 -11.23
C ASN A 127 -10.24 8.84 -10.81
N GLU A 128 -11.14 9.35 -11.65
CA GLU A 128 -12.57 9.46 -11.34
C GLU A 128 -13.20 8.10 -10.98
N ARG A 129 -12.82 7.02 -11.68
CA ARG A 129 -13.35 5.68 -11.40
C ARG A 129 -12.92 5.19 -10.03
N LEU A 130 -11.66 5.42 -9.65
CA LEU A 130 -11.14 5.07 -8.34
C LEU A 130 -11.85 5.87 -7.23
N LEU A 131 -12.02 7.18 -7.42
CA LEU A 131 -12.73 8.03 -6.47
C LEU A 131 -14.19 7.63 -6.31
N ASN A 132 -14.88 7.27 -7.40
CA ASN A 132 -16.25 6.78 -7.35
C ASN A 132 -16.38 5.44 -6.61
N LEU A 133 -15.37 4.56 -6.72
CA LEU A 133 -15.30 3.32 -5.94
C LEU A 133 -15.10 3.63 -4.44
N VAL A 134 -14.15 4.51 -4.11
CA VAL A 134 -13.91 4.93 -2.72
C VAL A 134 -15.16 5.59 -2.12
N GLU A 135 -15.90 6.37 -2.91
CA GLU A 135 -17.19 6.95 -2.52
C GLU A 135 -18.21 5.89 -2.04
N GLN A 136 -18.21 4.68 -2.62
CA GLN A 136 -19.10 3.60 -2.14
C GLN A 136 -18.74 3.08 -0.75
N ILE A 137 -17.48 3.26 -0.35
CA ILE A 137 -16.94 2.76 0.92
C ILE A 137 -17.06 3.82 2.02
N ILE A 138 -16.65 5.06 1.75
CA ILE A 138 -16.57 6.13 2.77
C ILE A 138 -17.57 7.28 2.57
N GLY A 139 -18.32 7.30 1.47
CA GLY A 139 -19.23 8.38 1.12
C GLY A 139 -18.58 9.48 0.28
N PRO A 140 -19.33 10.55 -0.04
CA PRO A 140 -18.93 11.56 -1.02
C PRO A 140 -17.83 12.51 -0.52
N ASP A 141 -17.62 12.61 0.80
CA ASP A 141 -16.64 13.50 1.42
C ASP A 141 -15.25 12.86 1.47
N ILE A 142 -14.63 12.74 0.29
CA ILE A 142 -13.34 12.07 0.12
C ILE A 142 -12.18 13.05 0.40
N ALA A 143 -11.31 12.66 1.33
CA ALA A 143 -10.03 13.33 1.57
C ALA A 143 -8.85 12.39 1.25
N GLY A 144 -7.86 12.91 0.52
CA GLY A 144 -6.65 12.17 0.21
C GLY A 144 -5.68 12.13 1.39
N ASN A 145 -5.29 10.94 1.83
CA ASN A 145 -4.21 10.77 2.81
C ASN A 145 -2.85 11.02 2.12
N PRO A 146 -1.94 11.84 2.70
CA PRO A 146 -0.64 12.14 2.08
C PRO A 146 0.32 10.94 2.04
N VAL A 147 0.00 9.86 2.76
CA VAL A 147 0.80 8.62 2.75
C VAL A 147 0.58 7.89 1.43
N TRP A 148 1.62 7.87 0.60
CA TRP A 148 1.69 7.09 -0.63
C TRP A 148 3.04 6.38 -0.69
N ASN A 149 3.11 5.23 -1.37
CA ASN A 149 4.34 4.45 -1.46
C ASN A 149 4.49 3.77 -2.83
N LEU A 150 5.62 3.98 -3.48
CA LEU A 150 6.11 3.07 -4.53
C LEU A 150 6.85 1.91 -3.86
N ARG A 151 6.26 0.72 -3.82
CA ARG A 151 6.88 -0.47 -3.22
C ARG A 151 7.60 -1.28 -4.29
N THR A 152 8.92 -1.12 -4.36
CA THR A 152 9.79 -1.92 -5.24
C THR A 152 10.08 -3.26 -4.59
N LYS A 153 10.02 -4.34 -5.37
CA LYS A 153 10.35 -5.71 -4.96
C LYS A 153 11.40 -6.25 -5.93
N THR A 154 12.66 -6.19 -5.53
CA THR A 154 13.75 -6.84 -6.26
C THR A 154 13.96 -8.26 -5.73
N PRO A 155 14.43 -9.22 -6.56
CA PRO A 155 14.64 -10.59 -6.13
C PRO A 155 15.50 -10.68 -4.85
N GLN A 156 15.06 -11.52 -3.91
CA GLN A 156 15.79 -11.83 -2.66
C GLN A 156 16.10 -10.63 -1.76
N SER A 157 15.35 -9.52 -1.87
CA SER A 157 15.55 -8.34 -1.03
C SER A 157 14.78 -8.40 0.28
N GLU A 158 15.45 -8.82 1.36
CA GLU A 158 14.88 -8.86 2.72
C GLU A 158 14.35 -7.49 3.18
N ALA A 159 15.03 -6.40 2.83
CA ALA A 159 14.64 -5.03 3.20
C ALA A 159 13.25 -4.63 2.68
N THR A 160 12.75 -5.34 1.67
CA THR A 160 11.43 -5.09 1.09
C THR A 160 10.37 -6.09 1.58
N THR A 161 10.74 -7.08 2.39
CA THR A 161 9.78 -8.01 3.02
C THR A 161 8.98 -7.25 4.08
N VAL A 162 7.66 -7.24 3.93
CA VAL A 162 6.76 -6.49 4.81
C VAL A 162 6.16 -7.48 5.81
N PRO A 163 6.34 -7.29 7.13
CA PRO A 163 5.76 -8.17 8.13
C PRO A 163 4.24 -7.99 8.22
N TRP A 164 3.55 -8.87 8.96
CA TRP A 164 2.15 -8.64 9.34
C TRP A 164 2.00 -7.30 10.03
N HIS A 165 0.99 -6.52 9.64
CA HIS A 165 0.70 -5.21 10.21
C HIS A 165 -0.73 -4.77 9.85
N GLN A 166 -1.17 -3.68 10.46
CA GLN A 166 -2.33 -2.89 10.01
C GLN A 166 -1.78 -1.54 9.55
N ASP A 167 -2.24 -1.01 8.40
CA ASP A 167 -1.75 0.27 7.86
C ASP A 167 -1.86 1.41 8.89
N VAL A 168 -2.94 1.43 9.68
CA VAL A 168 -3.16 2.44 10.72
C VAL A 168 -2.11 2.40 11.83
N GLY A 169 -1.37 1.30 11.99
CA GLY A 169 -0.25 1.17 12.94
C GLY A 169 0.91 2.13 12.66
N TYR A 170 0.99 2.70 11.44
CA TYR A 170 1.95 3.76 11.09
C TYR A 170 1.44 5.17 11.37
N LEU A 171 0.17 5.32 11.76
CA LEU A 171 -0.50 6.61 11.92
C LEU A 171 -0.68 6.97 13.41
N ASP A 172 -1.05 8.22 13.66
CA ASP A 172 -1.42 8.68 15.00
C ASP A 172 -2.67 7.95 15.53
N ASN A 173 -2.77 7.74 16.84
CA ASN A 173 -3.88 7.03 17.48
C ASN A 173 -5.25 7.67 17.18
N SER A 174 -5.31 8.96 16.84
CA SER A 174 -6.54 9.62 16.39
C SER A 174 -7.11 9.02 15.10
N ALA A 175 -6.30 8.36 14.27
CA ALA A 175 -6.74 7.69 13.06
C ALA A 175 -7.43 6.33 13.31
N TYR A 176 -7.40 5.80 14.54
CA TYR A 176 -7.87 4.43 14.84
C TYR A 176 -9.39 4.27 14.74
N LYS A 177 -10.11 5.38 14.62
CA LYS A 177 -11.58 5.43 14.46
C LYS A 177 -12.00 5.93 13.07
N THR A 178 -11.05 6.00 12.14
CA THR A 178 -11.29 6.51 10.79
C THR A 178 -11.14 5.36 9.81
N LEU A 179 -12.18 5.10 9.01
CA LEU A 179 -12.07 4.19 7.89
C LEU A 179 -11.23 4.85 6.79
N ILE A 180 -10.02 4.35 6.56
CA ILE A 180 -9.08 4.85 5.56
C ILE A 180 -8.82 3.73 4.55
N PRO A 181 -9.53 3.69 3.41
CA PRO A 181 -9.31 2.68 2.38
C PRO A 181 -7.96 2.90 1.67
N SER A 182 -7.17 1.83 1.57
CA SER A 182 -5.94 1.79 0.79
C SER A 182 -6.20 1.12 -0.57
N ALA A 183 -5.74 1.75 -1.66
CA ALA A 183 -5.76 1.15 -2.98
C ALA A 183 -4.36 0.64 -3.34
N TRP A 184 -4.21 -0.68 -3.50
CA TRP A 184 -2.98 -1.30 -3.98
C TRP A 184 -3.11 -1.63 -5.47
N VAL A 185 -2.22 -1.08 -6.29
CA VAL A 185 -2.26 -1.21 -7.75
C VAL A 185 -0.95 -1.82 -8.24
N PRO A 186 -0.96 -3.06 -8.76
CA PRO A 186 0.25 -3.67 -9.31
C PRO A 186 0.63 -3.01 -10.65
N LEU A 187 1.91 -2.70 -10.84
CA LEU A 187 2.45 -2.26 -12.13
C LEU A 187 2.94 -3.42 -13.01
N LEU A 188 2.96 -4.63 -12.46
CA LEU A 188 3.29 -5.91 -13.10
C LEU A 188 2.47 -7.03 -12.45
N ASP A 189 2.33 -8.18 -13.10
CA ASP A 189 1.58 -9.31 -12.55
C ASP A 189 2.21 -9.82 -11.24
N ALA A 190 1.53 -9.58 -10.12
CA ALA A 190 1.99 -10.01 -8.81
C ALA A 190 1.44 -11.39 -8.46
N ASN A 191 2.31 -12.27 -7.98
CA ASN A 191 2.01 -13.63 -7.59
C ASN A 191 2.87 -14.07 -6.39
N GLU A 192 2.66 -15.29 -5.93
CA GLU A 192 3.32 -15.85 -4.74
C GLU A 192 4.86 -15.87 -4.85
N THR A 193 5.41 -15.90 -6.07
CA THR A 193 6.86 -15.99 -6.29
C THR A 193 7.56 -14.63 -6.40
N ASN A 194 6.83 -13.55 -6.68
CA ASN A 194 7.38 -12.20 -6.84
C ASN A 194 6.84 -11.19 -5.81
N GLY A 195 6.12 -11.66 -4.80
CA GLY A 195 5.75 -10.88 -3.61
C GLY A 195 4.37 -10.22 -3.71
N CYS A 196 3.33 -10.97 -4.11
CA CYS A 196 1.95 -10.55 -3.95
C CYS A 196 1.60 -10.26 -2.48
N LEU A 197 0.47 -9.56 -2.28
CA LEU A 197 -0.05 -9.30 -0.93
C LEU A 197 -0.57 -10.60 -0.29
N GLN A 198 -0.54 -10.62 1.03
CA GLN A 198 -1.26 -11.57 1.87
C GLN A 198 -2.22 -10.76 2.74
N PHE A 199 -3.43 -11.29 2.92
CA PHE A 199 -4.46 -10.66 3.75
C PHE A 199 -4.87 -11.58 4.88
N ALA A 200 -5.11 -10.96 6.02
CA ALA A 200 -5.68 -11.54 7.21
C ALA A 200 -7.21 -11.38 7.08
N GLU A 201 -7.88 -12.37 6.47
CA GLU A 201 -9.31 -12.26 6.14
C GLU A 201 -10.12 -12.04 7.42
N SER A 202 -11.01 -11.06 7.42
CA SER A 202 -11.80 -10.63 8.58
C SER A 202 -11.03 -10.01 9.75
N GLY A 203 -9.71 -9.84 9.68
CA GLY A 203 -8.90 -9.29 10.78
C GLY A 203 -9.29 -7.87 11.23
N HIS A 204 -9.95 -7.11 10.36
CA HIS A 204 -10.48 -5.76 10.65
C HIS A 204 -11.76 -5.78 11.50
N ARG A 205 -12.52 -6.89 11.55
CA ARG A 205 -13.89 -6.93 12.07
C ARG A 205 -14.01 -6.62 13.55
N THR A 206 -12.95 -6.82 14.34
CA THR A 206 -12.94 -6.44 15.75
C THR A 206 -12.86 -4.93 15.96
N GLY A 207 -12.46 -4.17 14.92
CA GLY A 207 -12.18 -2.74 15.03
C GLY A 207 -11.05 -2.41 15.99
N ARG A 208 -10.22 -3.41 16.34
CA ARG A 208 -9.03 -3.23 17.20
C ARG A 208 -7.82 -2.89 16.37
N VAL A 209 -6.95 -2.06 16.93
CA VAL A 209 -5.57 -1.94 16.47
C VAL A 209 -4.69 -2.79 17.38
N GLY A 210 -4.03 -3.79 16.78
CA GLY A 210 -3.11 -4.68 17.46
C GLY A 210 -1.86 -3.97 17.96
N LEU A 211 -1.10 -4.63 18.83
CA LEU A 211 0.17 -4.10 19.33
C LEU A 211 1.23 -4.17 18.23
N HIS A 212 1.51 -3.03 17.61
CA HIS A 212 2.61 -2.91 16.64
C HIS A 212 3.94 -2.61 17.34
N ARG A 213 4.99 -3.34 16.98
CA ARG A 213 6.36 -3.12 17.46
C ARG A 213 7.22 -2.57 16.33
N CYS A 214 7.93 -1.46 16.57
CA CYS A 214 8.96 -0.98 15.66
C CYS A 214 10.34 -1.48 16.12
N CYS A 215 11.30 -1.77 15.24
CA CYS A 215 11.19 -1.83 13.78
C CYS A 215 11.75 -3.14 13.26
N TRP A 216 10.97 -3.82 12.39
CA TRP A 216 11.25 -5.18 11.95
C TRP A 216 12.53 -5.26 11.11
N GLY A 217 13.42 -6.19 11.44
CA GLY A 217 14.63 -6.45 10.65
C GLY A 217 15.54 -5.24 10.42
N GLY A 218 15.51 -4.22 11.31
CA GLY A 218 16.26 -2.97 11.11
C GLY A 218 15.70 -2.06 10.02
N THR A 219 14.48 -2.32 9.54
CA THR A 219 13.74 -1.47 8.59
C THR A 219 12.92 -0.41 9.34
N TRP A 220 12.03 0.30 8.64
CA TRP A 220 11.04 1.22 9.24
C TRP A 220 9.68 0.55 9.46
N TYR A 221 9.53 -0.74 9.14
CA TYR A 221 8.27 -1.43 9.27
C TYR A 221 7.91 -1.66 10.74
N VAL A 222 6.64 -1.43 11.06
CA VAL A 222 6.04 -1.93 12.29
C VAL A 222 5.54 -3.35 12.06
N GLU A 223 5.65 -4.18 13.08
CA GLU A 223 5.23 -5.57 13.04
C GLU A 223 4.12 -5.81 14.07
N LEU A 224 3.07 -6.51 13.63
CA LEU A 224 2.11 -7.18 14.50
C LEU A 224 2.49 -8.66 14.59
N ASP A 225 2.76 -9.13 15.82
CA ASP A 225 3.06 -10.54 16.05
C ASP A 225 1.86 -11.43 15.66
N GLU A 226 2.12 -12.53 14.95
CA GLU A 226 1.06 -13.41 14.43
C GLU A 226 0.26 -14.09 15.55
N GLY A 227 0.89 -14.38 16.70
CA GLY A 227 0.19 -14.91 17.87
C GLY A 227 -0.72 -13.86 18.52
N ASP A 228 -0.25 -12.62 18.63
CA ASP A 228 -1.06 -11.47 19.06
C ASP A 228 -2.24 -11.24 18.09
N MET A 229 -2.01 -11.35 16.77
CA MET A 229 -3.03 -11.22 15.73
C MET A 229 -4.15 -12.25 15.92
N LYS A 230 -3.80 -13.55 15.97
CA LYS A 230 -4.76 -14.65 16.16
C LYS A 230 -5.58 -14.49 17.44
N HIS A 231 -4.91 -14.18 18.56
CA HIS A 231 -5.58 -14.05 19.85
C HIS A 231 -6.49 -12.82 19.95
N LYS A 232 -6.10 -11.68 19.35
CA LYS A 232 -6.79 -10.40 19.58
C LYS A 232 -7.74 -9.99 18.47
N LEU A 233 -7.47 -10.42 17.23
CA LEU A 233 -8.28 -10.10 16.05
C LEU A 233 -9.21 -11.25 15.64
N GLY A 234 -9.02 -12.45 16.19
CA GLY A 234 -9.95 -13.58 16.04
C GLY A 234 -9.73 -14.41 14.78
N GLU A 235 -8.47 -14.60 14.39
CA GLU A 235 -8.05 -15.41 13.22
C GLU A 235 -7.53 -16.80 13.59
#